data_AF-A0A3R9SRQ4-F1
#
_entry.id   AF-A0A3R9SRQ4-F1
#
_cell.length_a   1.000
_cell.length_b   1.000
_cell.length_c   1.000
_cell.angle_alpha   90.00
_cell.angle_beta   90.00
_cell.angle_gamma   90.00
#
_symmetry.space_group_name_H-M   'P 1'
#
loop_
_entity.id
_entity.type
_entity.pdbx_description
1 polymer ?
#
loop_
_entity_poly.entity_id
_entity_poly.type
_entity_poly.pdbx_seq_one_letter_code
_entity_poly.pdbx_strand_id
1 'polypeptide(L)'
;MNAYSQQNPKRIEWIDFGKGLTVLMVVFGHVVLGLFESKRFEDSNQWLLFVTQIFYLFHIPVFYALSGFFFKPVADLKSYVKFVKQKTIILGIPYLFYSIVQFILQKIGGATVRNAASFWDLVNIYQTPLGVSWYLYVLWWIYLVVAFLSIWIKSYRHLFIISIVAYFISIFTPVNIYVVQKILLWAFFFLLGSWLKHSGIWKRLANRWKSISCVTLVAITVFLTYWQLSAPTFYISYDRPGLNGLIFPVSVILAMASYPILNTVKGFGEYFRKI
;
A
#
# COMPACT_ATOMS: atom_id res chain seq x y z
N MET A 1 19.64 30.04 -7.25
CA MET A 1 19.79 29.08 -8.38
C MET A 1 18.74 27.99 -8.20
N ASN A 2 17.76 27.94 -9.09
CA ASN A 2 16.56 27.10 -8.94
C ASN A 2 16.91 25.62 -9.15
N ALA A 3 16.76 24.81 -8.10
CA ALA A 3 16.97 23.36 -8.09
C ALA A 3 15.91 22.56 -8.89
N TYR A 4 15.33 23.16 -9.92
CA TYR A 4 14.29 22.57 -10.77
C TYR A 4 14.81 22.17 -12.17
N SER A 5 16.09 22.38 -12.47
CA SER A 5 16.56 22.42 -13.86
C SER A 5 17.22 21.15 -14.41
N GLN A 6 16.90 19.95 -13.91
CA GLN A 6 17.20 18.68 -14.63
C GLN A 6 16.12 17.60 -14.44
N GLN A 7 14.84 17.98 -14.51
CA GLN A 7 13.76 16.99 -14.56
C GLN A 7 13.63 16.42 -15.97
N ASN A 8 13.88 15.12 -16.12
CA ASN A 8 13.40 14.36 -17.27
C ASN A 8 11.85 14.38 -17.18
N PRO A 9 11.08 14.88 -18.17
CA PRO A 9 9.67 15.26 -18.01
C PRO A 9 8.69 14.13 -17.63
N LYS A 10 9.17 12.89 -17.46
CA LYS A 10 8.41 11.70 -17.07
C LYS A 10 8.70 11.18 -15.64
N ARG A 11 9.80 11.56 -14.99
CA ARG A 11 10.20 11.04 -13.65
C ARG A 11 9.91 12.08 -12.57
N ILE A 12 9.34 11.64 -11.44
CA ILE A 12 9.04 12.52 -10.29
C ILE A 12 9.80 11.97 -9.09
N GLU A 13 10.92 12.63 -8.76
CA GLU A 13 11.88 12.14 -7.74
C GLU A 13 11.23 11.84 -6.39
N TRP A 14 10.34 12.69 -5.90
CA TRP A 14 9.71 12.48 -4.60
C TRP A 14 8.78 11.25 -4.55
N ILE A 15 8.25 10.80 -5.70
CA ILE A 15 7.49 9.55 -5.77
C ILE A 15 8.44 8.36 -5.66
N ASP A 16 9.60 8.41 -6.30
CA ASP A 16 10.59 7.33 -6.23
C ASP A 16 11.17 7.24 -4.82
N PHE A 17 11.49 8.38 -4.21
CA PHE A 17 11.78 8.49 -2.78
C PHE A 17 10.68 7.86 -1.92
N GLY A 18 9.42 8.21 -2.18
CA GLY A 18 8.27 7.69 -1.43
C GLY A 18 8.14 6.18 -1.54
N LYS A 19 8.35 5.61 -2.72
CA LYS A 19 8.34 4.15 -2.94
C LYS A 19 9.46 3.49 -2.16
N GLY A 20 10.69 3.99 -2.27
CA GLY A 20 11.84 3.46 -1.54
C GLY A 20 11.64 3.47 -0.02
N LEU A 21 11.15 4.60 0.52
CA LEU A 21 10.82 4.71 1.94
C LEU A 21 9.73 3.71 2.35
N THR A 22 8.70 3.55 1.50
CA THR A 22 7.60 2.62 1.78
C THR A 22 8.06 1.15 1.75
N VAL A 23 8.97 0.78 0.83
CA VAL A 23 9.61 -0.55 0.80
C VAL A 23 10.39 -0.80 2.09
N LEU A 24 11.15 0.20 2.56
CA LEU A 24 11.87 0.10 3.83
C LEU A 24 10.91 -0.11 5.02
N MET A 25 9.79 0.63 5.05
CA MET A 25 8.75 0.47 6.06
C MET A 25 8.09 -0.91 6.03
N VAL A 26 7.92 -1.53 4.86
CA VAL A 26 7.43 -2.92 4.73
C VAL A 26 8.38 -3.89 5.42
N VAL A 27 9.69 -3.76 5.16
CA VAL A 27 10.71 -4.63 5.77
C VAL A 27 10.69 -4.48 7.29
N PHE A 28 10.74 -3.26 7.82
CA PHE A 28 10.67 -3.03 9.26
C PHE A 28 9.35 -3.52 9.86
N GLY A 29 8.22 -3.26 9.20
CA GLY A 29 6.91 -3.73 9.63
C GLY A 29 6.85 -5.26 9.76
N HIS A 30 7.42 -6.01 8.82
CA HIS A 30 7.47 -7.47 8.89
C HIS A 30 8.45 -8.00 9.94
N VAL A 31 9.56 -7.30 10.18
CA VAL A 31 10.49 -7.65 11.28
C VAL A 31 9.78 -7.50 12.63
N VAL A 32 9.15 -6.35 12.88
CA VAL A 32 8.47 -6.09 14.15
C VAL A 32 7.24 -6.98 14.32
N LEU A 33 6.44 -7.19 13.26
CA LEU A 33 5.35 -8.17 13.29
C LEU A 33 5.89 -9.57 13.60
N GLY A 34 7.04 -9.93 13.03
CA GLY A 34 7.68 -11.20 13.29
C GLY A 34 8.05 -11.42 14.75
N LEU A 35 8.57 -10.37 15.39
CA LEU A 35 8.87 -10.38 16.82
C LEU A 35 7.60 -10.48 17.66
N PHE A 36 6.56 -9.71 17.33
CA PHE A 36 5.25 -9.75 18.01
C PHE A 36 4.63 -11.15 17.96
N GLU A 37 4.46 -11.71 16.77
CA GLU A 37 3.83 -13.03 16.57
C GLU A 37 4.68 -14.20 17.10
N SER A 38 5.98 -14.00 17.36
CA SER A 38 6.83 -15.03 17.95
C SER A 38 6.44 -15.37 19.40
N LYS A 39 5.75 -14.44 20.08
CA LYS A 39 5.41 -14.51 21.51
C LYS A 39 6.61 -14.72 22.46
N ARG A 40 7.84 -14.52 21.98
CA ARG A 40 9.06 -14.67 22.80
C ARG A 40 9.39 -13.46 23.68
N PHE A 41 8.73 -12.33 23.42
CA PHE A 41 8.99 -11.05 24.09
C PHE A 41 7.72 -10.55 24.79
N GLU A 42 7.23 -11.33 25.77
CA GLU A 42 5.93 -11.08 26.44
C GLU A 42 5.87 -9.68 27.07
N ASP A 43 6.92 -9.26 27.78
CA ASP A 43 7.01 -7.94 28.43
C ASP A 43 6.92 -6.77 27.43
N SER A 44 7.38 -7.00 26.19
CA SER A 44 7.37 -5.99 25.13
C SER A 44 6.22 -6.17 24.14
N ASN A 45 5.30 -7.11 24.37
CA ASN A 45 4.33 -7.53 23.38
C ASN A 45 3.39 -6.38 22.95
N GLN A 46 2.90 -5.60 23.92
CA GLN A 46 2.05 -4.43 23.66
C GLN A 46 2.80 -3.33 22.90
N TRP A 47 4.08 -3.11 23.23
CA TRP A 47 4.91 -2.16 22.51
C TRP A 47 5.19 -2.62 21.07
N LEU A 48 5.51 -3.90 20.86
CA LEU A 48 5.72 -4.48 19.53
C LEU A 48 4.44 -4.41 18.67
N LEU A 49 3.28 -4.64 19.28
CA LEU A 49 2.00 -4.49 18.62
C LEU A 49 1.74 -3.03 18.21
N PHE A 50 2.01 -2.08 19.09
CA PHE A 50 1.89 -0.65 18.81
C PHE A 50 2.81 -0.21 17.67
N VAL A 51 4.08 -0.64 17.67
CA VAL A 51 5.03 -0.33 16.59
C VAL A 51 4.61 -0.99 15.27
N THR A 52 4.15 -2.24 15.31
CA THR A 52 3.55 -2.92 14.15
C THR A 52 2.42 -2.08 13.58
N GLN A 53 1.50 -1.61 14.43
CA GLN A 53 0.37 -0.80 14.01
C GLN A 53 0.81 0.51 13.33
N ILE A 54 1.84 1.19 13.85
CA ILE A 54 2.39 2.40 13.19
C ILE A 54 2.83 2.08 11.76
N PHE A 55 3.61 1.03 11.55
CA PHE A 55 4.03 0.68 10.19
C PHE A 55 2.81 0.34 9.32
N TYR A 56 1.87 -0.45 9.83
CA TYR A 56 0.68 -0.91 9.11
C TYR A 56 -0.32 0.20 8.79
N LEU A 57 -0.30 1.31 9.52
CA LEU A 57 -1.09 2.48 9.14
C LEU A 57 -0.59 3.16 7.85
N PHE A 58 0.70 3.03 7.55
CA PHE A 58 1.34 3.82 6.51
C PHE A 58 1.68 3.02 5.27
N HIS A 59 2.40 1.90 5.40
CA HIS A 59 3.14 1.39 4.25
C HIS A 59 2.23 0.91 3.11
N ILE A 60 1.18 0.13 3.38
CA ILE A 60 0.29 -0.34 2.31
C ILE A 60 -0.57 0.78 1.69
N PRO A 61 -1.30 1.62 2.48
CA PRO A 61 -2.09 2.70 1.91
C PRO A 61 -1.26 3.64 1.03
N VAL A 62 -0.07 4.04 1.52
CA VAL A 62 0.82 4.94 0.80
C VAL A 62 1.38 4.28 -0.46
N PHE A 63 1.80 3.01 -0.40
CA PHE A 63 2.31 2.32 -1.60
C PHE A 63 1.24 2.27 -2.70
N TYR A 64 0.00 1.89 -2.37
CA TYR A 64 -1.08 1.86 -3.36
C TYR A 64 -1.32 3.23 -3.99
N ALA A 65 -1.36 4.29 -3.18
CA ALA A 65 -1.51 5.65 -3.69
C ALA A 65 -0.34 6.06 -4.61
N LEU A 66 0.90 5.76 -4.25
CA LEU A 66 2.07 6.04 -5.11
C LEU A 66 2.04 5.24 -6.41
N SER A 67 1.57 3.99 -6.38
CA SER A 67 1.40 3.14 -7.57
C SER A 67 0.30 3.64 -8.51
N GLY A 68 -0.81 4.12 -7.94
CA GLY A 68 -1.92 4.70 -8.70
C GLY A 68 -1.66 6.12 -9.20
N PHE A 69 -0.72 6.85 -8.61
CA PHE A 69 -0.32 8.19 -9.05
C PHE A 69 0.00 8.23 -10.55
N PHE A 70 0.66 7.21 -11.11
CA PHE A 70 0.99 7.18 -12.54
C PHE A 70 -0.01 6.42 -13.42
N PHE A 71 -1.12 5.96 -12.87
CA PHE A 71 -2.14 5.25 -13.64
C PHE A 71 -2.74 6.14 -14.73
N LYS A 72 -2.99 5.54 -15.90
CA LYS A 72 -3.69 6.17 -17.02
C LYS A 72 -4.78 5.22 -17.52
N PRO A 73 -6.02 5.71 -17.73
CA PRO A 73 -7.09 4.95 -18.38
C PRO A 73 -6.67 4.37 -19.74
N VAL A 74 -7.25 3.22 -20.07
CA VAL A 74 -7.02 2.52 -21.32
C VAL A 74 -8.17 2.81 -22.30
N ALA A 75 -7.87 2.99 -23.59
CA ALA A 75 -8.87 3.41 -24.58
C ALA A 75 -9.83 2.28 -25.00
N ASP A 76 -9.30 1.10 -25.29
CA ASP A 76 -10.00 0.00 -25.94
C ASP A 76 -9.46 -1.36 -25.50
N LEU A 77 -10.09 -2.45 -25.96
CA LEU A 77 -9.73 -3.82 -25.57
C LEU A 77 -8.34 -4.24 -26.06
N LYS A 78 -7.89 -3.78 -27.23
CA LYS A 78 -6.55 -4.07 -27.77
C LYS A 78 -5.48 -3.41 -26.89
N SER A 79 -5.70 -2.15 -26.52
CA SER A 79 -4.86 -1.42 -25.58
C SER A 79 -4.87 -2.09 -24.19
N TYR A 80 -6.00 -2.64 -23.76
CA TYR A 80 -6.14 -3.36 -22.49
C TYR A 80 -5.30 -4.65 -22.47
N VAL A 81 -5.37 -5.48 -23.51
CA VAL A 81 -4.56 -6.70 -23.61
C VAL A 81 -3.06 -6.38 -23.53
N LYS A 82 -2.60 -5.33 -24.21
CA LYS A 82 -1.20 -4.87 -24.13
C LYS A 82 -0.84 -4.43 -22.71
N PHE A 83 -1.73 -3.70 -22.04
CA PHE A 83 -1.55 -3.26 -20.66
C PHE A 83 -1.48 -4.43 -19.68
N VAL A 84 -2.40 -5.39 -19.79
CA VAL A 84 -2.44 -6.63 -19.00
C VAL A 84 -1.12 -7.38 -19.16
N LYS A 85 -0.67 -7.64 -20.41
CA LYS A 85 0.60 -8.33 -20.67
C LYS A 85 1.77 -7.63 -19.98
N GLN A 86 1.86 -6.31 -20.11
CA GLN A 86 2.92 -5.53 -19.46
C GLN A 86 2.86 -5.62 -17.93
N LYS A 87 1.68 -5.48 -17.33
CA LYS A 87 1.52 -5.53 -15.87
C LYS A 87 1.71 -6.94 -15.31
N THR A 88 1.32 -7.97 -16.03
CA THR A 88 1.59 -9.36 -15.66
C THR A 88 3.10 -9.64 -15.66
N ILE A 89 3.87 -9.11 -16.62
CA ILE A 89 5.33 -9.24 -16.60
C ILE A 89 5.95 -8.49 -15.39
N ILE A 90 5.48 -7.27 -15.12
CA ILE A 90 6.07 -6.42 -14.06
C ILE A 90 5.65 -6.83 -12.65
N LEU A 91 4.45 -7.42 -12.46
CA LEU A 91 3.90 -7.72 -11.13
C LEU A 91 3.54 -9.19 -10.96
N GLY A 92 2.89 -9.80 -11.95
CA GLY A 92 2.46 -11.20 -11.89
C GLY A 92 3.62 -12.19 -11.87
N ILE A 93 4.64 -12.00 -12.72
CA ILE A 93 5.84 -12.84 -12.73
C ILE A 93 6.63 -12.69 -11.41
N PRO A 94 6.95 -11.47 -10.92
CA PRO A 94 7.57 -11.32 -9.62
C PRO A 94 6.75 -11.91 -8.48
N TYR A 95 5.42 -11.79 -8.51
CA TYR A 95 4.54 -12.43 -7.52
C TYR A 95 4.74 -13.96 -7.48
N LEU A 96 4.71 -14.61 -8.64
CA LEU A 96 4.93 -16.05 -8.73
C LEU A 96 6.34 -16.44 -8.24
N PHE A 97 7.36 -15.69 -8.69
CA PHE A 97 8.74 -15.90 -8.28
C PHE A 97 8.91 -15.80 -6.76
N TYR A 98 8.43 -14.72 -6.15
CA TYR A 98 8.52 -14.53 -4.70
C TYR A 98 7.71 -15.56 -3.92
N SER A 99 6.55 -16.00 -4.43
CA SER A 99 5.77 -17.06 -3.80
C SER A 99 6.53 -18.39 -3.74
N ILE A 100 7.19 -18.77 -4.85
CA ILE A 100 8.01 -19.98 -4.93
C ILE A 100 9.24 -19.86 -4.01
N VAL A 101 9.96 -18.73 -4.07
CA VAL A 101 11.12 -18.50 -3.20
C VAL A 101 10.71 -18.55 -1.73
N GLN A 102 9.62 -17.88 -1.35
CA GLN A 102 9.12 -17.91 0.02
C GLN A 102 8.78 -19.35 0.46
N PHE A 103 8.10 -20.12 -0.39
CA PHE A 103 7.79 -21.52 -0.11
C PHE A 103 9.06 -22.36 0.13
N ILE A 104 10.07 -22.23 -0.74
CA ILE A 104 11.34 -22.95 -0.59
C ILE A 104 12.03 -22.57 0.72
N LEU A 105 12.12 -21.28 1.04
CA LEU A 105 12.72 -20.82 2.29
C LEU A 105 11.97 -21.34 3.52
N GLN A 106 10.64 -21.40 3.46
CA GLN A 106 9.83 -21.98 4.53
C GLN A 106 10.05 -23.49 4.69
N LYS A 107 10.30 -24.22 3.60
CA LYS A 107 10.66 -25.64 3.67
C LYS A 107 12.05 -25.86 4.27
N ILE A 108 13.02 -25.02 3.91
CA ILE A 108 14.37 -25.07 4.48
C ILE A 108 14.33 -24.74 5.99
N GLY A 109 13.54 -23.76 6.40
CA GLY A 109 13.39 -23.37 7.81
C GLY A 109 12.70 -24.43 8.69
N GLY A 110 11.97 -25.38 8.09
CA GLY A 110 11.36 -26.51 8.79
C GLY A 110 10.50 -26.10 9.99
N ALA A 111 10.72 -26.74 11.14
CA ALA A 111 9.95 -26.55 12.37
C ALA A 111 10.10 -25.15 13.01
N THR A 112 11.05 -24.33 12.55
CA THR A 112 11.25 -22.97 13.08
C THR A 112 10.33 -21.92 12.42
N VAL A 113 9.61 -22.31 11.37
CA VAL A 113 8.73 -21.43 10.60
C VAL A 113 7.35 -21.35 11.26
N ARG A 114 6.92 -20.12 11.56
CA ARG A 114 5.65 -19.83 12.26
C ARG A 114 4.42 -20.24 11.46
N ASN A 115 4.41 -19.97 10.15
CA ASN A 115 3.32 -20.27 9.22
C ASN A 115 3.88 -21.06 8.04
N ALA A 116 4.15 -22.35 8.25
CA ALA A 116 4.71 -23.21 7.21
C ALA A 116 3.68 -23.48 6.11
N ALA A 117 3.96 -23.05 4.88
CA ALA A 117 3.09 -23.34 3.75
C ALA A 117 3.13 -24.82 3.36
N SER A 118 1.96 -25.40 3.12
CA SER A 118 1.80 -26.70 2.48
C SER A 118 1.99 -26.59 0.96
N PHE A 119 2.21 -27.72 0.29
CA PHE A 119 2.27 -27.74 -1.19
C PHE A 119 0.94 -27.28 -1.79
N TRP A 120 -0.19 -27.61 -1.15
CA TRP A 120 -1.52 -27.15 -1.58
C TRP A 120 -1.68 -25.64 -1.47
N ASP A 121 -1.08 -24.99 -0.48
CA ASP A 121 -1.07 -23.52 -0.39
C ASP A 121 -0.30 -22.89 -1.55
N LEU A 122 0.80 -23.53 -2.00
CA LEU A 122 1.53 -23.08 -3.18
C LEU A 122 0.72 -23.26 -4.48
N VAL A 123 -0.03 -24.35 -4.62
CA VAL A 123 -0.91 -24.54 -5.79
C VAL A 123 -2.06 -23.53 -5.77
N ASN A 124 -2.57 -23.18 -4.58
CA ASN A 124 -3.70 -22.29 -4.39
C ASN A 124 -3.34 -20.81 -4.25
N ILE A 125 -2.10 -20.40 -4.59
CA ILE A 125 -1.68 -18.99 -4.58
C ILE A 125 -2.54 -18.09 -5.47
N TYR A 126 -3.28 -18.64 -6.43
CA TYR A 126 -4.21 -17.85 -7.23
C TYR A 126 -5.46 -17.43 -6.45
N GLN A 127 -5.84 -18.15 -5.39
CA GLN A 127 -6.96 -17.80 -4.49
C GLN A 127 -6.46 -16.98 -3.30
N THR A 128 -5.43 -17.49 -2.62
CA THR A 128 -4.89 -16.90 -1.39
C THR A 128 -3.37 -16.83 -1.50
N PRO A 129 -2.78 -15.62 -1.61
CA PRO A 129 -1.35 -15.44 -1.76
C PRO A 129 -0.56 -15.86 -0.51
N LEU A 130 0.68 -16.30 -0.70
CA LEU A 130 1.56 -16.70 0.40
C LEU A 130 2.23 -15.51 1.07
N GLY A 131 2.10 -15.44 2.41
CA GLY A 131 2.76 -14.47 3.29
C GLY A 131 2.83 -13.06 2.71
N VAL A 132 4.04 -12.51 2.56
CA VAL A 132 4.26 -11.09 2.25
C VAL A 132 3.97 -10.72 0.79
N SER A 133 3.90 -11.71 -0.10
CA SER A 133 3.72 -11.50 -1.55
C SER A 133 2.31 -11.01 -1.94
N TRP A 134 1.36 -11.06 -1.01
CA TRP A 134 -0.04 -10.70 -1.22
C TRP A 134 -0.24 -9.31 -1.83
N TYR A 135 0.62 -8.35 -1.45
CA TYR A 135 0.54 -6.98 -1.93
C TYR A 135 0.70 -6.92 -3.46
N LEU A 136 1.66 -7.66 -4.02
CA LEU A 136 1.91 -7.71 -5.46
C LEU A 136 0.72 -8.32 -6.20
N TYR A 137 0.16 -9.40 -5.65
CA TYR A 137 -1.04 -10.05 -6.19
C TYR A 137 -2.23 -9.08 -6.26
N VAL A 138 -2.53 -8.39 -5.16
CA VAL A 138 -3.64 -7.44 -5.11
C VAL A 138 -3.38 -6.22 -6.00
N LEU A 139 -2.16 -5.68 -6.02
CA LEU A 139 -1.82 -4.55 -6.91
C LEU A 139 -1.96 -4.93 -8.38
N TRP A 140 -1.52 -6.13 -8.76
CA TRP A 140 -1.70 -6.65 -10.11
C TRP A 140 -3.18 -6.71 -10.48
N TRP A 141 -4.03 -7.31 -9.64
CA TRP A 141 -5.47 -7.36 -9.88
C TRP A 141 -6.14 -5.99 -9.94
N ILE A 142 -5.77 -5.04 -9.06
CA ILE A 142 -6.27 -3.67 -9.11
C ILE A 142 -5.92 -3.03 -10.46
N TYR A 143 -4.68 -3.20 -10.94
CA TYR A 143 -4.32 -2.70 -12.27
C TYR A 143 -5.21 -3.30 -13.37
N LEU A 144 -5.49 -4.61 -13.33
CA LEU A 144 -6.33 -5.25 -14.34
C LEU A 144 -7.77 -4.75 -14.27
N VAL A 145 -8.38 -4.77 -13.08
CA VAL A 145 -9.79 -4.38 -12.89
C VAL A 145 -10.00 -2.91 -13.18
N VAL A 146 -9.14 -2.02 -12.66
CA VAL A 146 -9.28 -0.57 -12.91
C VAL A 146 -9.01 -0.25 -14.39
N ALA A 147 -8.03 -0.90 -15.03
CA ALA A 147 -7.81 -0.72 -16.47
C ALA A 147 -9.01 -1.19 -17.30
N PHE A 148 -9.61 -2.32 -16.93
CA PHE A 148 -10.80 -2.85 -17.58
C PHE A 148 -12.00 -1.91 -17.43
N LEU A 149 -12.31 -1.47 -16.20
CA LEU A 149 -13.36 -0.48 -15.94
C LEU A 149 -13.13 0.82 -16.70
N SER A 150 -11.87 1.21 -16.87
CA SER A 150 -11.50 2.41 -17.61
C SER A 150 -11.77 2.33 -19.12
N ILE A 151 -12.10 1.16 -19.67
CA ILE A 151 -12.58 1.03 -21.05
C ILE A 151 -13.89 1.81 -21.22
N TRP A 152 -14.81 1.71 -20.26
CA TRP A 152 -16.08 2.43 -20.29
C TRP A 152 -16.02 3.77 -19.52
N ILE A 153 -15.29 3.80 -18.41
CA ILE A 153 -15.23 4.96 -17.50
C ILE A 153 -13.91 5.69 -17.65
N LYS A 154 -13.84 6.62 -18.60
CA LYS A 154 -12.61 7.40 -18.88
C LYS A 154 -12.27 8.43 -17.81
N SER A 155 -13.26 8.85 -17.03
CA SER A 155 -13.12 9.94 -16.06
C SER A 155 -12.52 9.45 -14.74
N TYR A 156 -11.34 9.96 -14.39
CA TYR A 156 -10.67 9.66 -13.12
C TYR A 156 -11.53 10.00 -11.89
N ARG A 157 -12.42 11.00 -12.00
CA ARG A 157 -13.34 11.38 -10.92
C ARG A 157 -14.39 10.30 -10.68
N HIS A 158 -14.97 9.74 -11.74
CA HIS A 158 -15.97 8.68 -11.62
C HIS A 158 -15.35 7.40 -11.08
N LEU A 159 -14.17 7.01 -11.58
CA LEU A 159 -13.43 5.87 -11.02
C LEU A 159 -13.15 6.06 -9.51
N PHE A 160 -12.73 7.26 -9.11
CA PHE A 160 -12.48 7.57 -7.70
C PHE A 160 -13.76 7.54 -6.84
N ILE A 161 -14.89 8.06 -7.34
CA ILE A 161 -16.17 7.98 -6.61
C ILE A 161 -16.61 6.52 -6.45
N ILE A 162 -16.50 5.71 -7.51
CA ILE A 162 -16.81 4.27 -7.45
C ILE A 162 -15.95 3.58 -6.40
N SER A 163 -14.65 3.92 -6.31
CA SER A 163 -13.78 3.30 -5.32
C SER A 163 -14.06 3.76 -3.89
N ILE A 164 -14.55 4.98 -3.67
CA ILE A 164 -15.05 5.42 -2.36
C ILE A 164 -16.24 4.55 -1.93
N VAL A 165 -17.22 4.37 -2.82
CA VAL A 165 -18.40 3.54 -2.52
C VAL A 165 -17.97 2.09 -2.24
N ALA A 166 -17.10 1.52 -3.08
CA ALA A 166 -16.55 0.19 -2.89
C ALA A 166 -15.82 0.04 -1.54
N TYR A 167 -15.06 1.06 -1.13
CA TYR A 167 -14.34 1.07 0.15
C TYR A 167 -15.30 1.02 1.33
N PHE A 168 -16.33 1.87 1.35
CA PHE A 168 -17.34 1.85 2.41
C PHE A 168 -18.12 0.53 2.45
N ILE A 169 -18.52 0.00 1.29
CA ILE A 169 -19.15 -1.33 1.21
C ILE A 169 -18.22 -2.39 1.82
N SER A 170 -16.92 -2.38 1.52
CA SER A 170 -15.99 -3.38 2.06
C SER A 170 -15.76 -3.28 3.58
N ILE A 171 -15.96 -2.09 4.16
CA ILE A 171 -15.87 -1.86 5.61
C ILE A 171 -17.11 -2.41 6.33
N PHE A 172 -18.30 -2.15 5.80
CA PHE A 172 -19.56 -2.51 6.46
C PHE A 172 -20.07 -3.91 6.10
N THR A 173 -19.77 -4.38 4.88
CA THR A 173 -20.19 -5.68 4.36
C THR A 173 -18.99 -6.41 3.75
N PRO A 174 -18.09 -6.98 4.57
CA PRO A 174 -16.93 -7.71 4.08
C PRO A 174 -17.33 -8.92 3.21
N VAL A 175 -16.67 -9.07 2.07
CA VAL A 175 -16.88 -10.18 1.15
C VAL A 175 -15.95 -11.34 1.51
N ASN A 176 -16.44 -12.59 1.43
CA ASN A 176 -15.64 -13.78 1.77
C ASN A 176 -14.63 -14.18 0.70
N ILE A 177 -14.74 -13.64 -0.52
CA ILE A 177 -13.81 -13.87 -1.61
C ILE A 177 -12.59 -12.94 -1.42
N TYR A 178 -11.43 -13.52 -1.12
CA TYR A 178 -10.20 -12.81 -0.76
C TYR A 178 -9.86 -11.67 -1.74
N VAL A 179 -9.72 -12.00 -3.03
CA VAL A 179 -9.32 -11.00 -4.04
C VAL A 179 -10.34 -9.89 -4.20
N VAL A 180 -11.63 -10.20 -4.09
CA VAL A 180 -12.72 -9.22 -4.20
C VAL A 180 -12.66 -8.27 -3.01
N GLN A 181 -12.58 -8.78 -1.79
CA GLN A 181 -12.47 -7.95 -0.58
C GLN A 181 -11.24 -7.03 -0.65
N LYS A 182 -10.09 -7.56 -1.09
CA LYS A 182 -8.87 -6.76 -1.24
C LYS A 182 -8.99 -5.69 -2.33
N ILE A 183 -9.61 -5.99 -3.47
CA ILE A 183 -9.83 -4.99 -4.53
C ILE A 183 -10.72 -3.87 -4.01
N LEU A 184 -11.84 -4.19 -3.35
CA LEU A 184 -12.76 -3.18 -2.83
C LEU A 184 -12.09 -2.25 -1.81
N LEU A 185 -11.23 -2.79 -0.94
CA LEU A 185 -10.46 -2.01 0.05
C LEU A 185 -9.36 -1.18 -0.61
N TRP A 186 -8.51 -1.81 -1.42
CA TRP A 186 -7.22 -1.23 -1.82
C TRP A 186 -7.27 -0.44 -3.13
N ALA A 187 -8.29 -0.66 -3.98
CA ALA A 187 -8.50 0.14 -5.18
C ALA A 187 -8.80 1.62 -4.84
N PHE A 188 -9.39 1.88 -3.67
CA PHE A 188 -9.59 3.24 -3.17
C PHE A 188 -8.27 4.00 -3.05
N PHE A 189 -7.26 3.45 -2.37
CA PHE A 189 -5.97 4.12 -2.19
C PHE A 189 -5.25 4.30 -3.52
N PHE A 190 -5.31 3.31 -4.40
CA PHE A 190 -4.78 3.42 -5.75
C PHE A 190 -5.41 4.58 -6.53
N LEU A 191 -6.75 4.64 -6.55
CA LEU A 191 -7.47 5.70 -7.26
C LEU A 191 -7.39 7.06 -6.57
N LEU A 192 -7.21 7.10 -5.25
CA LEU A 192 -6.88 8.32 -4.50
C LEU A 192 -5.57 8.92 -5.01
N GLY A 193 -4.54 8.10 -5.21
CA GLY A 193 -3.27 8.53 -5.82
C GLY A 193 -3.45 9.09 -7.24
N SER A 194 -4.22 8.40 -8.08
CA SER A 194 -4.53 8.86 -9.44
C SER A 194 -5.29 10.19 -9.43
N TRP A 195 -6.32 10.31 -8.60
CA TRP A 195 -7.13 11.51 -8.45
C TRP A 195 -6.31 12.69 -7.92
N LEU A 196 -5.44 12.47 -6.92
CA LEU A 196 -4.55 13.50 -6.38
C LEU A 196 -3.66 14.09 -7.47
N LYS A 197 -3.09 13.25 -8.35
CA LYS A 197 -2.30 13.72 -9.49
C LYS A 197 -3.13 14.56 -10.47
N HIS A 198 -4.25 14.01 -10.94
CA HIS A 198 -5.05 14.63 -12.01
C HIS A 198 -5.79 15.89 -11.56
N SER A 199 -6.20 15.96 -10.30
CA SER A 199 -6.78 17.16 -9.70
C SER A 199 -5.74 18.25 -9.41
N GLY A 200 -4.46 17.91 -9.32
CA GLY A 200 -3.39 18.81 -8.90
C GLY A 200 -3.39 19.12 -7.40
N ILE A 201 -4.29 18.52 -6.61
CA ILE A 201 -4.42 18.78 -5.16
C ILE A 201 -3.14 18.42 -4.40
N TRP A 202 -2.37 17.43 -4.87
CA TRP A 202 -1.08 17.07 -4.26
C TRP A 202 -0.13 18.27 -4.14
N LYS A 203 -0.15 19.22 -5.10
CA LYS A 203 0.67 20.45 -5.03
C LYS A 203 0.24 21.34 -3.86
N ARG A 204 -1.08 21.43 -3.61
CA ARG A 204 -1.62 22.17 -2.47
C ARG A 204 -1.23 21.50 -1.15
N LEU A 205 -1.25 20.17 -1.10
CA LEU A 205 -0.79 19.40 0.06
C LEU A 205 0.69 19.70 0.36
N ALA A 206 1.54 19.65 -0.65
CA ALA A 206 2.96 19.95 -0.52
C ALA A 206 3.23 21.42 -0.12
N ASN A 207 2.49 22.37 -0.67
CA ASN A 207 2.66 23.79 -0.34
C ASN A 207 2.27 24.11 1.11
N ARG A 208 1.26 23.41 1.65
CA ARG A 208 0.79 23.57 3.04
C ARG A 208 1.30 22.47 3.97
N TRP A 209 2.45 21.87 3.65
CA TRP A 209 2.93 20.65 4.31
C TRP A 209 3.00 20.77 5.84
N LYS A 210 3.46 21.90 6.40
CA LYS A 210 3.59 22.07 7.86
C LYS A 210 2.25 21.90 8.59
N SER A 211 1.22 22.62 8.11
CA SER A 211 -0.12 22.58 8.72
C SER A 211 -0.77 21.22 8.49
N ILE A 212 -0.69 20.69 7.28
CA ILE A 212 -1.30 19.40 6.94
C ILE A 212 -0.64 18.27 7.71
N SER A 213 0.69 18.21 7.75
CA SER A 213 1.42 17.21 8.51
C SER A 213 1.14 17.31 10.00
N CYS A 214 1.02 18.53 10.56
CA CYS A 214 0.64 18.72 11.96
C CYS A 214 -0.76 18.13 12.23
N VAL A 215 -1.76 18.52 11.43
CA VAL A 215 -3.15 18.04 11.61
C VAL A 215 -3.24 16.52 11.45
N THR A 216 -2.59 15.94 10.43
CA THR A 216 -2.63 14.49 10.21
C THR A 216 -1.85 13.71 11.27
N LEU A 217 -0.72 14.23 11.76
CA LEU A 217 0.01 13.63 12.88
C LEU A 217 -0.83 13.66 14.16
N VAL A 218 -1.47 14.79 14.48
CA VAL A 218 -2.39 14.87 15.63
C VAL A 218 -3.53 13.86 15.49
N ALA A 219 -4.16 13.76 14.32
CA ALA A 219 -5.23 12.79 14.07
C ALA A 219 -4.76 11.33 14.25
N ILE A 220 -3.57 11.01 13.74
CA ILE A 220 -2.95 9.69 13.89
C ILE A 220 -2.61 9.41 15.35
N THR A 221 -2.05 10.37 16.08
CA THR A 221 -1.72 10.22 17.50
C THR A 221 -2.99 10.01 18.33
N VAL A 222 -4.03 10.82 18.14
CA VAL A 222 -5.32 10.66 18.84
C VAL A 222 -5.92 9.28 18.54
N PHE A 223 -5.91 8.86 17.28
CA PHE A 223 -6.39 7.54 16.89
C PHE A 223 -5.57 6.41 17.53
N LEU A 224 -4.24 6.49 17.51
CA LEU A 224 -3.35 5.48 18.10
C LEU A 224 -3.51 5.40 19.61
N THR A 225 -3.71 6.53 20.30
CA THR A 225 -4.03 6.55 21.73
C THR A 225 -5.37 5.88 22.00
N TYR A 226 -6.43 6.24 21.26
CA TYR A 226 -7.73 5.56 21.36
C TYR A 226 -7.61 4.05 21.10
N TRP A 227 -6.90 3.67 20.05
CA TRP A 227 -6.71 2.28 19.66
C TRP A 227 -5.94 1.50 20.74
N GLN A 228 -4.88 2.09 21.33
CA GLN A 228 -4.13 1.50 22.44
C GLN A 228 -4.99 1.35 23.70
N LEU A 229 -5.80 2.37 24.04
CA LEU A 229 -6.72 2.32 25.18
C LEU A 229 -7.84 1.29 25.00
N SER A 230 -8.16 0.94 23.75
CA SER A 230 -9.11 -0.13 23.42
C SER A 230 -8.54 -1.54 23.65
N ALA A 231 -7.30 -1.65 24.15
CA ALA A 231 -6.58 -2.90 24.46
C ALA A 231 -6.64 -3.93 23.31
N PRO A 232 -6.08 -3.59 22.13
CA PRO A 232 -6.19 -4.42 20.95
C PRO A 232 -5.36 -5.70 21.13
N THR A 233 -5.90 -6.83 20.66
CA THR A 233 -5.19 -8.12 20.67
C THR A 233 -4.36 -8.34 19.41
N PHE A 234 -4.63 -7.57 18.35
CA PHE A 234 -3.97 -7.67 17.06
C PHE A 234 -4.01 -6.33 16.32
N TYR A 235 -3.14 -6.18 15.30
CA TYR A 235 -3.14 -4.98 14.46
C TYR A 235 -4.41 -4.92 13.59
N ILE A 236 -4.75 -3.73 13.11
CA ILE A 236 -5.92 -3.50 12.24
C ILE A 236 -5.79 -4.38 10.99
N SER A 237 -6.72 -5.33 10.85
CA SER A 237 -6.71 -6.28 9.75
C SER A 237 -6.79 -5.57 8.39
N TYR A 238 -5.98 -6.02 7.44
CA TYR A 238 -6.04 -5.59 6.04
C TYR A 238 -7.13 -6.30 5.23
N ASP A 239 -7.89 -7.19 5.85
CA ASP A 239 -9.00 -7.93 5.24
C ASP A 239 -10.33 -7.38 5.74
N ARG A 240 -10.42 -7.13 7.04
CA ARG A 240 -11.63 -6.66 7.71
C ARG A 240 -11.28 -5.56 8.72
N PRO A 241 -10.91 -4.36 8.24
CA PRO A 241 -10.46 -3.29 9.13
C PRO A 241 -11.60 -2.67 9.97
N GLY A 242 -12.87 -2.89 9.57
CA GLY A 242 -14.02 -2.25 10.20
C GLY A 242 -13.89 -0.72 10.20
N LEU A 243 -14.47 -0.06 11.20
CA LEU A 243 -14.40 1.40 11.35
C LEU A 243 -12.96 1.91 11.55
N ASN A 244 -12.08 1.08 12.11
CA ASN A 244 -10.67 1.42 12.26
C ASN A 244 -9.97 1.63 10.91
N GLY A 245 -10.53 1.13 9.80
CA GLY A 245 -10.01 1.39 8.46
C GLY A 245 -10.04 2.87 8.05
N LEU A 246 -10.96 3.66 8.61
CA LEU A 246 -11.16 5.06 8.24
C LEU A 246 -9.95 5.97 8.52
N ILE A 247 -8.98 5.50 9.31
CA ILE A 247 -7.73 6.23 9.56
C ILE A 247 -6.73 6.09 8.40
N PHE A 248 -6.76 5.00 7.62
CA PHE A 248 -5.77 4.74 6.57
C PHE A 248 -5.64 5.87 5.53
N PRO A 249 -6.71 6.58 5.09
CA PRO A 249 -6.56 7.70 4.17
C PRO A 249 -5.71 8.86 4.75
N VAL A 250 -5.68 9.02 6.08
CA VAL A 250 -4.91 10.08 6.76
C VAL A 250 -3.42 9.89 6.54
N SER A 251 -2.93 8.64 6.52
CA SER A 251 -1.51 8.35 6.24
C SER A 251 -1.10 8.69 4.82
N VAL A 252 -2.01 8.51 3.84
CA VAL A 252 -1.77 8.93 2.45
C VAL A 252 -1.68 10.45 2.35
N ILE A 253 -2.56 11.19 3.03
CA ILE A 253 -2.51 12.66 3.03
C ILE A 253 -1.20 13.16 3.66
N LEU A 254 -0.79 12.58 4.79
CA LEU A 254 0.49 12.90 5.44
C LEU A 254 1.68 12.61 4.51
N ALA A 255 1.71 11.46 3.85
CA ALA A 255 2.77 11.11 2.90
C ALA A 255 2.81 12.09 1.71
N MET A 256 1.67 12.41 1.12
CA MET A 256 1.58 13.32 -0.04
C MET A 256 1.95 14.76 0.31
N ALA A 257 1.77 15.17 1.57
CA ALA A 257 2.20 16.48 2.06
C ALA A 257 3.71 16.51 2.39
N SER A 258 4.23 15.46 3.02
CA SER A 258 5.59 15.44 3.59
C SER A 258 6.67 14.94 2.62
N TYR A 259 6.39 13.93 1.78
CA TYR A 259 7.39 13.31 0.92
C TYR A 259 8.05 14.27 -0.08
N PRO A 260 7.33 15.22 -0.71
CA PRO A 260 7.96 16.24 -1.54
C PRO A 260 9.04 17.06 -0.83
N ILE A 261 8.87 17.29 0.48
CA ILE A 261 9.82 18.04 1.31
C ILE A 261 10.92 17.12 1.82
N LEU A 262 10.59 15.94 2.34
CA LEU A 262 11.56 14.97 2.86
C LEU A 262 12.57 14.52 1.79
N ASN A 263 12.13 14.42 0.53
CA ASN A 263 12.99 14.13 -0.61
C ASN A 263 14.11 15.18 -0.82
N THR A 264 13.91 16.42 -0.36
CA THR A 264 14.89 17.52 -0.50
C THR A 264 15.88 17.61 0.64
N VAL A 265 15.68 16.84 1.72
CA VAL A 265 16.58 16.83 2.89
C VAL A 265 17.92 16.18 2.48
N LYS A 266 19.01 16.93 2.62
CA LYS A 266 20.37 16.44 2.30
C LYS A 266 20.72 15.18 3.11
N GLY A 267 21.44 14.26 2.49
CA GLY A 267 21.75 12.94 3.05
C GLY A 267 20.60 11.95 2.93
N PHE A 268 19.46 12.22 3.58
CA PHE A 268 18.33 11.28 3.62
C PHE A 268 17.63 11.12 2.26
N GLY A 269 17.28 12.23 1.60
CA GLY A 269 16.62 12.19 0.29
C GLY A 269 17.54 11.77 -0.86
N GLU A 270 18.86 12.02 -0.74
CA GLU A 270 19.83 11.63 -1.77
C GLU A 270 19.98 10.12 -1.91
N TYR A 271 19.89 9.37 -0.80
CA TYR A 271 19.98 7.91 -0.82
C TYR A 271 18.90 7.29 -1.71
N PHE A 272 17.64 7.68 -1.51
CA PHE A 272 16.52 7.09 -2.26
C PHE A 272 16.35 7.62 -3.70
N ARG A 273 16.94 8.77 -4.04
CA ARG A 273 16.90 9.29 -5.43
C ARG A 273 17.84 8.57 -6.39
N LYS A 274 18.89 7.93 -5.85
CA LYS A 274 19.92 7.22 -6.62
C LYS A 274 19.54 5.77 -6.94
N ILE A 275 18.47 5.26 -6.32
CA ILE A 275 17.85 3.95 -6.58
C ILE A 275 16.84 4.11 -7.74
#